data_AF-A0A973CTV1-F1
#
_entry.id   AF-A0A973CTV1-F1
#
_cell.length_a   1.000
_cell.length_b   1.000
_cell.length_c   1.000
_cell.angle_alpha   90.00
_cell.angle_beta   90.00
_cell.angle_gamma   90.00
#
_symmetry.space_group_name_H-M   'P 1'
#
loop_
_entity.id
_entity.type
_entity.pdbx_description
1 polymer ?
#
loop_
_entity_poly.entity_id
_entity_poly.type
_entity_poly.pdbx_seq_one_letter_code
_entity_poly.pdbx_strand_id
1 'polypeptide(L)'
;MLAAVVAWLLRLIAASWRIEYRGTNPFAEASGAQSVVAVTWHRNLLLGAALFRDSGIHVPVSQSRDGERIAAVMARLGLGAPPRGSSSRGGSAALREMLRLVRSGRHVALLADGPRGPAGVAKPGVVALARLSGRAIHPLALSAAPSVRFGSWDRSLLPLPFARVICHFGAPFAVEADSARREPDEDSQALGRTLEALTEALDRELGLR
;
A
#
# COMPACT_ATOMS: atom_id res chain seq x y z
N MET A 1 -3.83 20.54 -14.85
CA MET A 1 -5.31 20.44 -14.80
C MET A 1 -5.79 19.01 -14.49
N LEU A 2 -5.44 18.00 -15.32
CA LEU A 2 -5.91 16.61 -15.14
C LEU A 2 -5.69 16.03 -13.73
N ALA A 3 -4.48 16.16 -13.16
CA ALA A 3 -4.20 15.63 -11.84
C ALA A 3 -5.05 16.27 -10.71
N ALA A 4 -5.44 17.54 -10.87
CA ALA A 4 -6.34 18.22 -9.94
C ALA A 4 -7.76 17.67 -10.02
N VAL A 5 -8.26 17.46 -11.23
CA VAL A 5 -9.58 16.88 -11.46
C VAL A 5 -9.66 15.46 -10.89
N VAL A 6 -8.67 14.62 -11.19
CA VAL A 6 -8.62 13.24 -10.67
C VAL A 6 -8.56 13.22 -9.14
N ALA A 7 -7.68 14.02 -8.53
CA ALA A 7 -7.60 14.09 -7.08
C ALA A 7 -8.90 14.59 -6.44
N TRP A 8 -9.56 15.58 -7.05
CA TRP A 8 -10.84 16.11 -6.58
C TRP A 8 -11.96 15.06 -6.67
N LEU A 9 -12.06 14.34 -7.79
CA LEU A 9 -13.03 13.26 -7.96
C LEU A 9 -12.81 12.12 -6.94
N LEU A 10 -11.54 11.74 -6.70
CA LEU A 10 -11.19 10.75 -5.68
C LEU A 10 -11.55 11.23 -4.27
N ARG A 11 -11.35 12.51 -3.95
CA ARG A 11 -11.80 13.10 -2.68
C ARG A 11 -13.32 13.07 -2.55
N LEU A 12 -14.05 13.47 -3.60
CA LEU A 12 -15.51 13.53 -3.61
C LEU A 12 -16.13 12.14 -3.41
N ILE A 13 -15.68 11.15 -4.19
CA ILE A 13 -16.22 9.78 -4.06
C ILE A 13 -15.88 9.20 -2.69
N ALA A 14 -14.65 9.41 -2.21
CA ALA A 14 -14.22 8.88 -0.92
C ALA A 14 -14.87 9.54 0.29
N ALA A 15 -15.37 10.77 0.15
CA ALA A 15 -16.18 11.43 1.18
C ALA A 15 -17.55 10.75 1.36
N SER A 16 -18.05 10.03 0.36
CA SER A 16 -19.32 9.30 0.45
C SER A 16 -19.19 7.90 1.07
N TRP A 17 -17.97 7.37 1.21
CA TRP A 17 -17.77 6.00 1.67
C TRP A 17 -18.08 5.82 3.16
N ARG A 18 -18.63 4.65 3.49
CA ARG A 18 -18.85 4.21 4.88
C ARG A 18 -17.67 3.33 5.27
N ILE A 19 -16.70 3.92 5.96
CA ILE A 19 -15.41 3.28 6.26
C ILE A 19 -15.47 2.59 7.61
N GLU A 20 -15.06 1.32 7.62
CA GLU A 20 -14.89 0.49 8.81
C GLU A 20 -13.40 0.15 8.98
N TYR A 21 -12.81 0.51 10.11
CA TYR A 21 -11.43 0.17 10.45
C TYR A 21 -11.41 -1.06 11.35
N ARG A 22 -10.53 -2.03 11.03
CA ARG A 22 -10.37 -3.28 11.77
C ARG A 22 -8.90 -3.54 12.09
N GLY A 23 -8.71 -4.30 13.17
CA GLY A 23 -7.40 -4.53 13.74
C GLY A 23 -6.80 -3.26 14.33
N THR A 24 -5.59 -3.39 14.83
CA THR A 24 -4.86 -2.28 15.42
C THR A 24 -4.31 -1.37 14.33
N ASN A 25 -4.76 -0.11 14.28
CA ASN A 25 -4.28 0.86 13.29
C ASN A 25 -2.88 1.38 13.68
N PRO A 26 -1.81 0.95 12.99
CA PRO A 26 -0.45 1.31 13.37
C PRO A 26 -0.17 2.81 13.19
N PHE A 27 -0.91 3.49 12.32
CA PHE A 27 -0.75 4.94 12.12
C PHE A 27 -1.36 5.76 13.25
N ALA A 28 -2.34 5.21 13.98
CA ALA A 28 -2.93 5.87 15.14
C ALA A 28 -2.09 5.66 16.41
N GLU A 29 -1.44 4.50 16.54
CA GLU A 29 -0.59 4.17 17.70
C GLU A 29 0.84 4.69 17.58
N ALA A 30 1.28 4.99 16.35
CA ALA A 30 2.60 5.54 16.12
C ALA A 30 2.77 6.87 16.88
N SER A 31 3.62 6.85 17.90
CA SER A 31 3.99 8.02 18.68
C SER A 31 5.49 8.32 18.53
N GLY A 32 5.83 9.60 18.50
CA GLY A 32 7.22 10.06 18.37
C GLY A 32 7.90 9.63 17.07
N ALA A 33 9.08 9.01 17.16
CA ALA A 33 9.91 8.60 16.01
C ALA A 33 9.51 7.25 15.39
N GLN A 34 8.34 6.69 15.74
CA GLN A 34 7.91 5.39 15.25
C GLN A 34 7.23 5.48 13.88
N SER A 35 8.03 5.44 12.81
CA SER A 35 7.54 5.20 11.45
C SER A 35 6.83 3.85 11.30
N VAL A 36 5.87 3.80 10.37
CA VAL A 36 5.10 2.61 10.03
C VAL A 36 5.52 2.16 8.64
N VAL A 37 5.72 0.86 8.46
CA VAL A 37 5.91 0.21 7.16
C VAL A 37 4.66 -0.61 6.87
N ALA A 38 3.77 -0.09 6.01
CA ALA A 38 2.56 -0.81 5.60
C ALA A 38 2.73 -1.44 4.21
N VAL A 39 1.96 -2.48 3.95
CA VAL A 39 1.95 -3.14 2.63
C VAL A 39 0.56 -3.59 2.25
N THR A 40 0.19 -3.39 0.99
CA THR A 40 -1.07 -3.88 0.42
C THR A 40 -0.86 -4.36 -1.01
N TRP A 41 -1.90 -4.91 -1.64
CA TRP A 41 -1.87 -5.31 -3.04
C TRP A 41 -2.06 -4.13 -3.99
N HIS A 42 -1.49 -4.21 -5.20
CA HIS A 42 -1.62 -3.16 -6.22
C HIS A 42 -3.07 -2.88 -6.60
N ARG A 43 -3.95 -3.89 -6.53
CA ARG A 43 -5.40 -3.73 -6.74
C ARG A 43 -6.03 -2.62 -5.89
N ASN A 44 -5.40 -2.28 -4.77
CA ASN A 44 -5.88 -1.29 -3.82
C ASN A 44 -5.29 0.11 -4.03
N LEU A 45 -4.53 0.36 -5.10
CA LEU A 45 -3.83 1.64 -5.31
C LEU A 45 -4.79 2.84 -5.22
N LEU A 46 -5.91 2.83 -5.94
CA LEU A 46 -6.86 3.95 -5.97
C LEU A 46 -7.60 4.10 -4.64
N LEU A 47 -8.10 2.98 -4.11
CA LEU A 47 -8.79 2.94 -2.82
C LEU A 47 -7.87 3.44 -1.70
N GLY A 48 -6.66 2.91 -1.61
CA GLY A 48 -5.66 3.31 -0.64
C GLY A 48 -5.25 4.77 -0.78
N ALA A 49 -4.97 5.26 -1.99
CA ALA A 49 -4.62 6.65 -2.20
C ALA A 49 -5.71 7.63 -1.74
N ALA A 50 -6.98 7.29 -1.98
CA ALA A 50 -8.10 8.10 -1.54
C ALA A 50 -8.40 7.97 -0.04
N LEU A 51 -8.27 6.77 0.53
CA LEU A 51 -8.50 6.49 1.94
C LEU A 51 -7.46 7.14 2.85
N PHE A 52 -6.18 7.12 2.44
CA PHE A 52 -5.06 7.68 3.19
C PHE A 52 -4.65 9.07 2.68
N ARG A 53 -5.55 9.81 2.04
CA ARG A 53 -5.32 11.21 1.68
C ARG A 53 -4.94 12.04 2.91
N ASP A 54 -4.11 13.05 2.70
CA ASP A 54 -3.61 13.99 3.72
C ASP A 54 -2.81 13.33 4.87
N SER A 55 -2.46 12.04 4.75
CA SER A 55 -1.67 11.31 5.76
C SER A 55 -0.17 11.59 5.70
N GLY A 56 0.33 12.18 4.60
CA GLY A 56 1.76 12.32 4.36
C GLY A 56 2.51 10.98 4.17
N ILE A 57 1.81 9.86 4.01
CA ILE A 57 2.43 8.55 3.76
C ILE A 57 3.18 8.59 2.41
N HIS A 58 4.38 8.04 2.40
CA HIS A 58 5.19 7.93 1.19
C HIS A 58 5.03 6.55 0.54
N VAL A 59 4.71 6.53 -0.76
CA VAL A 59 4.57 5.30 -1.56
C VAL A 59 5.51 5.37 -2.75
N PRO A 60 6.33 4.35 -3.03
CA PRO A 60 7.24 4.39 -4.17
C PRO A 60 6.46 4.37 -5.48
N VAL A 61 6.88 5.19 -6.44
CA VAL A 61 6.26 5.26 -7.77
C VAL A 61 7.33 5.13 -8.84
N SER A 62 7.03 4.38 -9.90
CA SER A 62 7.98 4.12 -10.98
C SER A 62 8.43 5.41 -11.70
N GLN A 63 9.63 5.41 -12.26
CA GLN A 63 10.22 6.54 -13.02
C GLN A 63 9.63 6.71 -14.44
N SER A 64 8.43 6.20 -14.72
CA SER A 64 7.80 6.29 -16.04
C SER A 64 7.00 7.59 -16.19
N ARG A 65 6.60 7.92 -17.44
CA ARG A 65 5.69 9.05 -17.72
C ARG A 65 4.36 8.91 -16.96
N ASP A 66 3.83 7.69 -16.87
CA ASP A 66 2.62 7.44 -16.08
C ASP A 66 2.88 7.56 -14.58
N GLY A 67 4.07 7.17 -14.13
CA GLY A 67 4.51 7.40 -12.75
C GLY A 67 4.61 8.87 -12.38
N GLU A 68 4.96 9.76 -13.30
CA GLU A 68 4.92 11.22 -13.07
C GLU A 68 3.47 11.72 -12.91
N ARG A 69 2.54 11.21 -13.72
CA ARG A 69 1.11 11.55 -13.61
C ARG A 69 0.54 11.09 -12.27
N ILE A 70 0.88 9.87 -11.84
CA ILE A 70 0.48 9.32 -10.54
C ILE A 70 1.06 10.17 -9.40
N ALA A 71 2.35 10.51 -9.45
CA ALA A 71 2.99 11.36 -8.44
C ALA A 71 2.30 12.74 -8.32
N ALA A 72 1.91 13.34 -9.46
CA ALA A 72 1.21 14.62 -9.47
C ALA A 72 -0.22 14.54 -8.87
N VAL A 73 -0.89 13.40 -8.96
CA VAL A 73 -2.18 13.13 -8.29
C VAL A 73 -1.96 12.90 -6.81
N MET A 74 -0.99 12.07 -6.43
CA MET A 74 -0.65 11.79 -5.02
C MET A 74 -0.33 13.06 -4.23
N ALA A 75 0.45 13.97 -4.82
CA ALA A 75 0.76 15.27 -4.20
C ALA A 75 -0.50 16.09 -3.89
N ARG A 76 -1.52 16.03 -4.76
CA ARG A 76 -2.80 16.73 -4.56
C ARG A 76 -3.74 16.03 -3.59
N LEU A 77 -3.52 14.73 -3.37
CA LEU A 77 -4.17 13.97 -2.32
C LEU A 77 -3.47 14.15 -0.97
N GLY A 78 -2.41 14.96 -0.85
CA GLY A 78 -1.71 15.18 0.41
C GLY A 78 -0.87 13.99 0.87
N LEU A 79 -0.49 13.11 -0.05
CA LEU A 79 0.49 12.04 0.21
C LEU A 79 1.91 12.61 0.15
N GLY A 80 2.84 11.94 0.84
CA GLY A 80 4.24 12.32 0.85
C GLY A 80 4.89 12.20 -0.52
N ALA A 81 5.95 12.99 -0.77
CA ALA A 81 6.71 12.93 -2.01
C ALA A 81 7.19 11.49 -2.28
N PRO A 82 6.85 10.88 -3.43
CA PRO A 82 7.04 9.46 -3.64
C PRO A 82 8.51 9.14 -3.94
N PRO A 83 9.12 8.15 -3.25
CA PRO A 83 10.39 7.59 -3.67
C PRO A 83 10.33 7.10 -5.12
N ARG A 84 11.31 7.47 -5.94
CA ARG A 84 11.24 7.25 -7.40
C ARG A 84 11.91 5.94 -7.80
N GLY A 85 11.12 4.91 -8.08
CA GLY A 85 11.57 3.61 -8.55
C GLY A 85 10.53 2.50 -8.43
N SER A 86 10.85 1.32 -8.94
CA SER A 86 10.04 0.11 -8.84
C SER A 86 10.92 -1.14 -8.89
N SER A 87 10.31 -2.32 -8.66
CA SER A 87 10.97 -3.62 -8.83
C SER A 87 11.59 -3.83 -10.21
N SER A 88 11.12 -3.12 -11.24
CA SER A 88 11.66 -3.20 -12.59
C SER A 88 12.75 -2.17 -12.93
N ARG A 89 12.75 -1.01 -12.28
CA ARG A 89 13.69 0.08 -12.60
C ARG A 89 13.86 1.03 -11.42
N GLY A 90 15.11 1.27 -11.02
CA GLY A 90 15.43 2.21 -9.92
C GLY A 90 15.07 1.70 -8.52
N GLY A 91 14.77 0.41 -8.36
CA GLY A 91 14.32 -0.18 -7.09
C GLY A 91 15.28 0.06 -5.93
N SER A 92 16.60 -0.12 -6.13
CA SER A 92 17.60 0.09 -5.07
C SER A 92 17.71 1.55 -4.63
N ALA A 93 17.47 2.51 -5.53
CA ALA A 93 17.44 3.93 -5.17
C ALA A 93 16.19 4.27 -4.36
N ALA A 94 15.01 3.80 -4.81
CA ALA A 94 13.77 3.96 -4.07
C ALA A 94 13.82 3.28 -2.69
N LEU A 95 14.43 2.10 -2.57
CA LEU A 95 14.60 1.40 -1.29
C LEU A 95 15.47 2.19 -0.32
N ARG A 96 16.60 2.75 -0.77
CA ARG A 96 17.45 3.63 0.05
C ARG A 96 16.71 4.87 0.52
N GLU A 97 15.90 5.47 -0.35
CA GLU A 97 15.10 6.64 0.00
C GLU A 97 13.99 6.29 1.01
N MET A 98 13.28 5.17 0.82
CA MET A 98 12.32 4.65 1.81
C MET A 98 12.99 4.38 3.15
N LEU A 99 14.17 3.78 3.17
CA LEU A 99 14.92 3.53 4.41
C LEU A 99 15.25 4.84 5.13
N ARG A 100 15.65 5.89 4.39
CA ARG A 100 15.90 7.22 4.96
C ARG A 100 14.62 7.81 5.56
N LEU A 101 13.48 7.71 4.86
CA LEU A 101 12.18 8.19 5.33
C LEU A 101 11.76 7.47 6.63
N VAL A 102 11.85 6.13 6.63
CA VAL A 102 11.54 5.31 7.80
C VAL A 102 12.43 5.70 8.99
N ARG A 103 13.74 5.86 8.77
CA ARG A 103 14.68 6.28 9.83
C ARG A 103 14.42 7.71 10.33
N SER A 104 13.86 8.60 9.51
CA SER A 104 13.44 9.94 9.91
C SER A 104 12.02 9.99 10.50
N GLY A 105 11.45 8.84 10.88
CA GLY A 105 10.11 8.79 11.49
C GLY A 105 8.95 9.01 10.53
N ARG A 106 9.17 8.93 9.21
CA ARG A 106 8.09 9.06 8.21
C ARG A 106 7.50 7.69 7.87
N HIS A 107 6.18 7.66 7.72
CA HIS A 107 5.45 6.46 7.34
C HIS A 107 5.61 6.17 5.84
N VAL A 108 5.71 4.88 5.52
CA VAL A 108 5.79 4.39 4.14
C VAL A 108 4.78 3.28 3.92
N ALA A 109 4.27 3.19 2.69
CA ALA A 109 3.48 2.06 2.26
C ALA A 109 3.99 1.53 0.92
N LEU A 110 3.87 0.23 0.69
CA LEU A 110 4.32 -0.43 -0.53
C LEU A 110 3.18 -1.27 -1.14
N LEU A 111 3.24 -1.44 -2.47
CA LEU A 111 2.40 -2.39 -3.20
C LEU A 111 3.21 -3.68 -3.38
N ALA A 112 2.77 -4.76 -2.74
CA ALA A 112 3.53 -6.00 -2.59
C ALA A 112 3.90 -6.62 -3.94
N ASP A 113 2.98 -6.65 -4.90
CA ASP A 113 3.11 -7.25 -6.24
C ASP A 113 3.82 -6.36 -7.27
N GLY A 114 4.05 -5.08 -6.94
CA GLY A 114 4.73 -4.12 -7.80
C GLY A 114 3.94 -3.75 -9.07
N PRO A 115 4.44 -2.81 -9.89
CA PRO A 115 3.63 -2.20 -10.96
C PRO A 115 3.40 -3.07 -12.20
N ARG A 116 4.04 -4.24 -12.28
CA ARG A 116 3.93 -5.18 -13.42
C ARG A 116 3.48 -6.57 -12.98
N GLY A 117 3.15 -6.75 -11.70
CA GLY A 117 2.73 -8.03 -11.14
C GLY A 117 3.80 -9.13 -11.21
N PRO A 118 3.36 -10.41 -11.32
CA PRO A 118 1.96 -10.85 -11.37
C PRO A 118 1.17 -10.50 -10.10
N ALA A 119 -0.15 -10.35 -10.23
CA ALA A 119 -1.05 -10.02 -9.12
C ALA A 119 -0.98 -11.09 -8.01
N GLY A 120 -1.02 -10.65 -6.75
CA GLY A 120 -0.95 -11.54 -5.58
C GLY A 120 0.43 -12.15 -5.31
N VAL A 121 1.47 -11.75 -6.07
CA VAL A 121 2.84 -12.25 -5.87
C VAL A 121 3.73 -11.18 -5.27
N ALA A 122 3.90 -11.26 -3.95
CA ALA A 122 4.72 -10.33 -3.18
C ALA A 122 6.20 -10.32 -3.62
N LYS A 123 6.78 -9.13 -3.72
CA LYS A 123 8.17 -8.86 -4.11
C LYS A 123 9.04 -8.61 -2.86
N PRO A 124 10.36 -8.88 -2.93
CA PRO A 124 11.26 -8.81 -1.78
C PRO A 124 11.54 -7.40 -1.25
N GLY A 125 11.12 -6.34 -1.95
CA GLY A 125 11.45 -4.96 -1.59
C GLY A 125 10.95 -4.55 -0.20
N VAL A 126 9.76 -4.99 0.21
CA VAL A 126 9.20 -4.69 1.54
C VAL A 126 9.90 -5.46 2.65
N VAL A 127 10.26 -6.72 2.41
CA VAL A 127 11.03 -7.56 3.34
C VAL A 127 12.43 -6.97 3.53
N ALA A 128 13.09 -6.56 2.45
CA ALA A 128 14.40 -5.90 2.52
C ALA A 128 14.32 -4.59 3.32
N LEU A 129 13.27 -3.79 3.13
CA LEU A 129 13.07 -2.56 3.90
C LEU A 129 12.89 -2.85 5.39
N ALA A 130 12.09 -3.86 5.73
CA ALA A 130 11.86 -4.28 7.11
C ALA A 130 13.16 -4.72 7.79
N ARG A 131 13.94 -5.61 7.15
CA ARG A 131 15.24 -6.06 7.65
C ARG A 131 16.21 -4.89 7.89
N LEU A 132 16.35 -3.99 6.93
CA LEU A 132 17.29 -2.86 7.00
C LEU A 132 16.88 -1.77 8.00
N SER A 133 15.58 -1.64 8.26
CA SER A 133 15.04 -0.61 9.16
C SER A 133 14.76 -1.12 10.58
N GLY A 134 14.71 -2.45 10.78
CA GLY A 134 14.28 -3.07 12.02
C GLY A 134 12.79 -2.86 12.33
N ARG A 135 11.97 -2.47 11.34
CA ARG A 135 10.53 -2.26 11.51
C ARG A 135 9.74 -3.48 11.08
N ALA A 136 8.72 -3.83 11.86
CA ALA A 136 7.72 -4.80 11.44
C ALA A 136 6.93 -4.27 10.22
N ILE A 137 6.49 -5.19 9.39
CA ILE A 137 5.61 -4.90 8.25
C ILE A 137 4.18 -5.02 8.74
N HIS A 138 3.33 -4.03 8.46
CA HIS A 138 1.90 -4.07 8.76
C HIS A 138 1.12 -4.45 7.49
N PRO A 139 0.60 -5.69 7.39
CA PRO A 139 -0.25 -6.09 6.28
C PRO A 139 -1.54 -5.28 6.30
N LEU A 140 -1.93 -4.74 5.16
CA LEU A 140 -3.13 -3.93 4.99
C LEU A 140 -4.01 -4.58 3.91
N ALA A 141 -5.16 -5.11 4.34
CA ALA A 141 -6.21 -5.56 3.44
C ALA A 141 -7.28 -4.49 3.28
N LEU A 142 -7.69 -4.26 2.03
CA LEU A 142 -8.72 -3.30 1.67
C LEU A 142 -9.72 -4.02 0.77
N SER A 143 -11.00 -3.83 1.05
CA SER A 143 -12.08 -4.26 0.16
C SER A 143 -13.28 -3.33 0.30
N ALA A 144 -14.15 -3.32 -0.71
CA ALA A 144 -15.30 -2.43 -0.72
C ALA A 144 -16.44 -2.93 -1.62
N ALA A 145 -17.67 -2.62 -1.24
CA ALA A 145 -18.87 -2.90 -2.03
C ALA A 145 -19.96 -1.82 -1.85
N PRO A 146 -20.70 -1.45 -2.93
CA PRO A 146 -20.48 -1.85 -4.31
C PRO A 146 -19.21 -1.19 -4.90
N SER A 147 -18.58 -1.87 -5.85
CA SER A 147 -17.32 -1.43 -6.45
C SER A 147 -17.20 -1.87 -7.90
N VAL A 148 -16.43 -1.14 -8.69
CA VAL A 148 -15.97 -1.57 -10.02
C VAL A 148 -14.59 -2.21 -9.88
N ARG A 149 -14.42 -3.39 -10.48
CA ARG A 149 -13.12 -4.04 -10.67
C ARG A 149 -12.73 -3.92 -12.13
N PHE A 150 -11.58 -3.31 -12.40
CA PHE A 150 -11.11 -3.16 -13.78
C PHE A 150 -10.60 -4.48 -14.34
N GLY A 151 -10.68 -4.66 -15.66
CA GLY A 151 -10.09 -5.79 -16.38
C GLY A 151 -8.56 -5.69 -16.56
N SER A 152 -7.89 -4.86 -15.75
CA SER A 152 -6.43 -4.74 -15.73
C SER A 152 -5.79 -5.96 -15.06
N TRP A 153 -4.49 -6.15 -15.28
CA TRP A 153 -3.73 -7.29 -14.75
C TRP A 153 -3.84 -7.45 -13.22
N ASP A 154 -3.97 -6.32 -12.50
CA ASP A 154 -4.07 -6.25 -11.05
C ASP A 154 -5.51 -6.27 -10.53
N ARG A 155 -6.51 -6.26 -11.41
CA ARG A 155 -7.94 -6.18 -11.05
C ARG A 155 -8.24 -5.00 -10.10
N SER A 156 -7.63 -3.85 -10.37
CA SER A 156 -7.78 -2.61 -9.58
C SER A 156 -9.23 -2.34 -9.18
N LEU A 157 -9.41 -2.00 -7.90
CA LEU A 157 -10.70 -1.81 -7.24
C LEU A 157 -11.00 -0.31 -7.07
N LEU A 158 -12.13 0.15 -7.63
CA LEU A 158 -12.68 1.47 -7.38
C LEU A 158 -14.05 1.34 -6.71
N PRO A 159 -14.17 1.68 -5.41
CA PRO A 159 -15.46 1.68 -4.76
C PRO A 159 -16.38 2.75 -5.35
N LEU A 160 -17.66 2.42 -5.50
CA LEU A 160 -18.69 3.35 -5.97
C LEU A 160 -19.11 4.31 -4.84
N PRO A 161 -19.87 5.38 -5.14
CA PRO A 161 -20.41 6.24 -4.10
C PRO A 161 -21.20 5.44 -3.05
N PHE A 162 -21.09 5.83 -1.77
CA PHE A 162 -21.76 5.19 -0.62
C PHE A 162 -21.36 3.74 -0.32
N ALA A 163 -20.28 3.27 -0.98
CA ALA A 163 -19.71 1.96 -0.71
C ALA A 163 -19.33 1.78 0.76
N ARG A 164 -19.59 0.57 1.27
CA ARG A 164 -18.97 0.09 2.50
C ARG A 164 -17.53 -0.26 2.17
N VAL A 165 -16.58 0.36 2.87
CA VAL A 165 -15.14 0.14 2.72
C VAL A 165 -14.62 -0.48 4.01
N ILE A 166 -13.98 -1.64 3.93
CA ILE A 166 -13.32 -2.26 5.08
C ILE A 166 -11.81 -2.06 4.94
N CYS A 167 -11.23 -1.44 5.94
CA CYS A 167 -9.79 -1.24 6.09
C CYS A 167 -9.29 -2.08 7.25
N HIS A 168 -8.58 -3.18 6.96
CA HIS A 168 -8.12 -4.12 7.97
C HIS A 168 -6.59 -4.14 8.04
N PHE A 169 -6.05 -3.72 9.18
CA PHE A 169 -4.66 -3.92 9.53
C PHE A 169 -4.48 -5.31 10.16
N GLY A 170 -3.70 -6.16 9.49
CA GLY A 170 -3.31 -7.46 10.01
C GLY A 170 -2.29 -7.34 11.15
N ALA A 171 -2.05 -8.47 11.82
CA ALA A 171 -1.00 -8.56 12.84
C ALA A 171 0.37 -8.15 12.27
N PRO A 172 1.23 -7.45 13.04
CA PRO A 172 2.56 -7.07 12.59
C PRO A 172 3.39 -8.30 12.17
N PHE A 173 3.91 -8.27 10.96
CA PHE A 173 4.79 -9.29 10.40
C PHE A 173 6.24 -8.89 10.69
N ALA A 174 6.84 -9.50 11.70
CA ALA A 174 8.25 -9.28 12.04
C ALA A 174 9.15 -10.02 11.05
N VAL A 175 10.18 -9.33 10.55
CA VAL A 175 11.25 -9.95 9.77
C VAL A 175 12.50 -9.93 10.64
N GLU A 176 12.98 -11.10 11.03
CA GLU A 176 14.17 -11.21 11.87
C GLU A 176 15.41 -10.68 11.13
N ALA A 177 16.19 -9.82 11.79
CA ALA A 177 17.40 -9.23 11.20
C ALA A 177 18.51 -10.27 10.97
N ASP A 178 18.55 -11.33 11.79
CA ASP A 178 19.55 -12.40 11.76
C ASP A 178 19.04 -13.69 11.09
N SER A 179 18.02 -13.56 10.23
CA SER A 179 17.53 -14.68 9.42
C SER A 179 18.51 -15.04 8.29
N ALA A 180 19.79 -15.24 8.60
CA ALA A 180 20.79 -15.84 7.71
C ALA A 180 20.34 -17.19 7.13
N ARG A 181 19.26 -17.78 7.68
CA ARG A 181 18.64 -19.05 7.28
C ARG A 181 17.40 -18.94 6.39
N ARG A 182 16.77 -17.77 6.23
CA ARG A 182 15.60 -17.60 5.34
C ARG A 182 15.92 -16.71 4.16
N GLU A 183 15.80 -17.30 2.96
CA GLU A 183 15.92 -16.56 1.73
C GLU A 183 14.85 -15.44 1.68
N PRO A 184 15.19 -14.22 1.21
CA PRO A 184 14.24 -13.10 1.10
C PRO A 184 12.93 -13.44 0.38
N ASP A 185 12.94 -14.46 -0.47
CA ASP A 185 11.78 -14.93 -1.22
C ASP A 185 10.79 -15.71 -0.34
N GLU A 186 11.25 -16.44 0.67
CA GLU A 186 10.37 -17.18 1.59
C GLU A 186 9.52 -16.25 2.46
N ASP A 187 10.16 -15.22 3.03
CA ASP A 187 9.46 -14.20 3.83
C ASP A 187 8.47 -13.40 2.96
N SER A 188 8.85 -13.13 1.70
CA SER A 188 7.97 -12.46 0.74
C SER A 188 6.74 -13.30 0.45
N GLN A 189 6.91 -14.60 0.24
CA GLN A 189 5.79 -15.52 0.02
C GLN A 189 4.90 -15.67 1.26
N ALA A 190 5.49 -15.73 2.46
CA ALA A 190 4.73 -15.80 3.71
C ALA A 190 3.90 -14.53 3.95
N LEU A 191 4.48 -13.36 3.69
CA LEU A 191 3.79 -12.08 3.71
C LEU A 191 2.66 -12.05 2.66
N GLY A 192 2.94 -12.54 1.45
CA GLY A 192 1.94 -12.66 0.38
C GLY A 192 0.74 -13.52 0.79
N ARG A 193 0.97 -14.70 1.38
CA ARG A 193 -0.12 -15.55 1.90
C ARG A 193 -0.94 -14.84 2.98
N THR A 194 -0.29 -14.06 3.85
CA THR A 194 -0.97 -13.28 4.89
C THR A 194 -1.88 -12.20 4.28
N LEU A 195 -1.38 -11.43 3.32
CA LEU A 195 -2.15 -10.41 2.62
C LEU A 195 -3.31 -11.00 1.84
N GLU A 196 -3.11 -12.14 1.18
CA GLU A 196 -4.15 -12.81 0.41
C GLU A 196 -5.27 -13.33 1.32
N ALA A 197 -4.92 -14.04 2.40
CA ALA A 197 -5.90 -14.55 3.35
C ALA A 197 -6.77 -13.45 3.96
N LEU A 198 -6.17 -12.30 4.32
CA LEU A 198 -6.91 -11.14 4.81
C LEU A 198 -7.81 -10.54 3.72
N THR A 199 -7.29 -10.38 2.51
CA THR A 199 -8.04 -9.80 1.38
C THR A 199 -9.24 -10.68 0.99
N GLU A 200 -9.04 -11.98 0.87
CA GLU A 200 -10.11 -12.92 0.56
C GLU A 200 -11.18 -12.96 1.65
N ALA A 201 -10.81 -12.86 2.93
CA ALA A 201 -11.76 -12.81 4.02
C ALA A 201 -12.69 -11.58 3.91
N LEU A 202 -12.11 -10.41 3.58
CA LEU A 202 -12.91 -9.20 3.36
C LEU A 202 -13.78 -9.30 2.09
N ASP A 203 -13.22 -9.83 1.01
CA ASP A 203 -13.97 -10.02 -0.25
C ASP A 203 -15.16 -10.96 -0.03
N ARG A 204 -14.98 -12.08 0.67
CA ARG A 204 -16.07 -13.02 1.02
C ARG A 204 -17.16 -12.37 1.85
N GLU A 205 -16.78 -11.58 2.86
CA GLU A 205 -17.75 -10.87 3.71
C GLU A 205 -18.59 -9.87 2.92
N LEU A 206 -17.98 -9.19 1.95
CA LEU A 206 -18.66 -8.23 1.09
C LEU A 206 -19.39 -8.88 -0.09
N GLY A 207 -19.43 -10.22 -0.16
CA GLY A 207 -20.09 -10.99 -1.21
C GLY A 207 -19.41 -10.85 -2.57
N LEU A 208 -18.12 -10.52 -2.59
CA LEU A 208 -17.32 -10.38 -3.81
C LEU A 208 -16.69 -11.73 -4.17
N ARG A 209 -16.75 -12.09 -5.46
CA ARG A 209 -16.17 -13.33 -6.02
C ARG A 209 -14.72 -13.16 -6.44
#